data_AF-A0A8S8ZKI8-F1
#
_entry.id   AF-A0A8S8ZKI8-F1
#
_cell.length_a   1.000
_cell.length_b   1.000
_cell.length_c   1.000
_cell.angle_alpha   90.00
_cell.angle_beta   90.00
_cell.angle_gamma   90.00
#
_symmetry.space_group_name_H-M   'P 1'
#
loop_
_entity.id
_entity.type
_entity.pdbx_description
1 polymer ?
#
loop_
_entity_poly.entity_id
_entity_poly.type
_entity_poly.pdbx_seq_one_letter_code
_entity_poly.pdbx_strand_id
1 'polypeptide(L)'
;MHMRLFHFLTLPLLSLCNNISKVSAPYGTWNLSVSGGFAASGFRWQDMLAEFTYSEHIGAVVIPTITSECNWFYDPRIPGYNPPPGTCNDTSFGYDWPNGGTGVTNITLHQTVKDPEDGTKAVAVTGTSQIEYRCGLNAGRTCAASVVVEAFEGSG
;
A
#
# COMPACT_ATOMS: atom_id res chain seq x y z
N MET A 1 46.95 63.50 5.34
CA MET A 1 45.92 62.51 5.73
C MET A 1 45.62 61.66 4.50
N HIS A 2 46.19 60.47 4.39
CA HIS A 2 46.10 59.60 3.19
C HIS A 2 45.08 58.49 3.46
N MET A 3 44.03 58.41 2.64
CA MET A 3 42.92 57.48 2.77
C MET A 3 43.23 56.19 2.00
N ARG A 4 43.25 55.04 2.68
CA ARG A 4 43.54 53.72 2.09
C ARG A 4 42.26 53.08 1.56
N LEU A 5 42.32 52.66 0.29
CA LEU A 5 41.31 51.90 -0.45
C LEU A 5 41.43 50.41 -0.07
N PHE A 6 40.40 49.82 0.55
CA PHE A 6 40.35 48.37 0.79
C PHE A 6 39.59 47.69 -0.34
N HIS A 7 40.30 46.88 -1.12
CA HIS A 7 39.73 45.92 -2.07
C HIS A 7 39.27 44.68 -1.29
N PHE A 8 37.97 44.42 -1.27
CA PHE A 8 37.41 43.15 -0.80
C PHE A 8 37.43 42.14 -1.96
N LEU A 9 38.22 41.08 -1.82
CA LEU A 9 38.11 39.89 -2.67
C LEU A 9 36.86 39.09 -2.26
N THR A 10 35.91 38.94 -3.17
CA THR A 10 34.80 38.00 -3.06
C THR A 10 35.24 36.62 -3.56
N LEU A 11 35.29 35.64 -2.67
CA LEU A 11 35.47 34.22 -3.01
C LEU A 11 34.15 33.67 -3.59
N PRO A 12 34.19 32.90 -4.70
CA PRO A 12 33.01 32.20 -5.20
C PRO A 12 32.66 31.04 -4.26
N LEU A 13 31.47 31.10 -3.67
CA LEU A 13 30.88 29.99 -2.94
C LEU A 13 30.56 28.86 -3.94
N LEU A 14 31.38 27.81 -4.00
CA LEU A 14 31.04 26.58 -4.69
C LEU A 14 29.86 25.92 -3.97
N SER A 15 28.67 26.11 -4.51
CA SER A 15 27.46 25.39 -4.09
C SER A 15 27.61 23.93 -4.51
N LEU A 16 27.96 23.07 -3.56
CA LEU A 16 27.85 21.63 -3.71
C LEU A 16 26.35 21.28 -3.72
N CYS A 17 25.76 21.16 -4.91
CA CYS A 17 24.48 20.48 -5.07
C CYS A 17 24.68 19.00 -4.72
N ASN A 18 24.41 18.66 -3.45
CA ASN A 18 24.22 17.28 -3.04
C ASN A 18 22.98 16.76 -3.77
N ASN A 19 23.19 15.92 -4.79
CA ASN A 19 22.16 15.05 -5.35
C ASN A 19 21.80 13.99 -4.30
N ILE A 20 21.06 14.39 -3.27
CA ILE A 20 20.35 13.45 -2.41
C ILE A 20 19.20 12.94 -3.28
N SER A 21 19.30 11.70 -3.77
CA SER A 21 18.14 10.98 -4.30
C SER A 21 17.07 11.01 -3.21
N LYS A 22 16.07 11.88 -3.40
CA LYS A 22 14.93 12.00 -2.49
C LYS A 22 14.19 10.67 -2.57
N VAL A 23 14.40 9.80 -1.59
CA VAL A 23 13.47 8.68 -1.34
C VAL A 23 12.13 9.35 -1.10
N SER A 24 11.16 9.08 -1.97
CA SER A 24 9.79 9.58 -1.79
C SER A 24 9.31 9.13 -0.42
N ALA A 25 8.83 10.06 0.41
CA ALA A 25 8.11 9.67 1.60
C ALA A 25 6.84 8.89 1.18
N PRO A 26 6.37 7.91 1.99
CA PRO A 26 5.09 7.28 1.76
C PRO A 26 3.97 8.32 1.76
N TYR A 27 3.01 8.17 0.85
CA TYR A 27 1.76 8.94 0.80
C TYR A 27 0.76 8.48 1.88
N GLY A 28 0.88 7.22 2.30
CA GLY A 28 0.08 6.62 3.35
C GLY A 28 0.51 5.20 3.64
N THR A 29 -0.31 4.49 4.38
CA THR A 29 -0.11 3.07 4.68
C THR A 29 -1.44 2.33 4.62
N TRP A 30 -1.41 1.08 4.16
CA TRP A 30 -2.49 0.13 4.40
C TRP A 30 -2.14 -0.76 5.59
N ASN A 31 -3.02 -0.84 6.57
CA ASN A 31 -3.03 -1.97 7.49
C ASN A 31 -3.86 -3.09 6.83
N LEU A 32 -3.17 -4.13 6.35
CA LEU A 32 -3.77 -5.23 5.62
C LEU A 32 -3.94 -6.43 6.53
N SER A 33 -5.15 -6.99 6.56
CA SER A 33 -5.46 -8.28 7.17
C SER A 33 -6.10 -9.19 6.15
N VAL A 34 -5.63 -10.43 6.07
CA VAL A 34 -6.20 -11.44 5.19
C VAL A 34 -6.46 -12.71 5.98
N SER A 35 -7.64 -13.27 5.75
CA SER A 35 -8.03 -14.56 6.28
C SER A 35 -8.56 -15.43 5.15
N GLY A 36 -8.51 -16.74 5.33
CA GLY A 36 -9.02 -17.65 4.33
C GLY A 36 -8.93 -19.08 4.78
N GLY A 37 -9.30 -19.99 3.90
CA GLY A 37 -9.18 -21.40 4.20
C GLY A 37 -9.49 -22.30 3.04
N PHE A 38 -9.20 -23.58 3.24
CA PHE A 38 -9.43 -24.64 2.28
C PHE A 38 -10.19 -25.78 2.94
N ALA A 39 -11.46 -25.98 2.58
CA ALA A 39 -12.25 -27.09 3.11
C ALA A 39 -11.73 -28.44 2.58
N ALA A 40 -11.98 -29.53 3.32
CA ALA A 40 -11.67 -30.87 2.84
C ALA A 40 -12.40 -31.24 1.54
N SER A 41 -13.56 -30.62 1.30
CA SER A 41 -14.35 -30.70 0.08
C SER A 41 -13.75 -29.94 -1.12
N GLY A 42 -12.61 -29.27 -0.95
CA GLY A 42 -11.91 -28.54 -2.02
C GLY A 42 -12.31 -27.08 -2.18
N PHE A 43 -13.37 -26.62 -1.51
CA PHE A 43 -13.76 -25.21 -1.47
C PHE A 43 -12.66 -24.36 -0.87
N ARG A 44 -12.48 -23.15 -1.43
CA ARG A 44 -11.54 -22.17 -0.90
C ARG A 44 -12.22 -20.83 -0.79
N TRP A 45 -11.83 -20.08 0.22
CA TRP A 45 -12.30 -18.73 0.43
C TRP A 45 -11.16 -17.88 0.97
N GLN A 46 -11.26 -16.58 0.73
CA GLN A 46 -10.33 -15.58 1.22
C GLN A 46 -11.08 -14.27 1.41
N ASP A 47 -10.91 -13.67 2.57
CA ASP A 47 -11.39 -12.34 2.91
C ASP A 47 -10.20 -11.44 3.19
N MET A 48 -10.24 -10.23 2.66
CA MET A 48 -9.21 -9.21 2.81
C MET A 48 -9.85 -7.93 3.35
N LEU A 49 -9.20 -7.35 4.34
CA LEU A 49 -9.50 -6.03 4.90
C LEU A 49 -8.25 -5.16 4.78
N ALA A 50 -8.36 -4.04 4.08
CA ALA A 50 -7.29 -3.05 3.97
C ALA A 50 -7.79 -1.71 4.51
N GLU A 51 -7.07 -1.15 5.47
CA GLU A 51 -7.37 0.16 6.06
C GLU A 51 -6.28 1.16 5.67
N PHE A 52 -6.62 2.08 4.76
CA PHE A 52 -5.71 3.11 4.29
C PHE A 52 -5.71 4.32 5.23
N THR A 53 -4.52 4.73 5.66
CA THR A 53 -4.29 5.94 6.46
C THR A 53 -3.22 6.80 5.79
N TYR A 54 -3.52 8.08 5.58
CA TYR A 54 -2.58 9.07 5.04
C TYR A 54 -1.39 9.28 5.99
N SER A 55 -0.20 9.48 5.42
CA SER A 55 1.04 9.62 6.21
C SER A 55 1.17 10.99 6.91
N GLU A 56 0.58 12.03 6.31
CA GLU A 56 0.58 13.39 6.87
C GLU A 56 -0.83 13.84 7.25
N HIS A 57 -0.95 14.40 8.47
CA HIS A 57 -2.11 15.19 8.85
C HIS A 57 -1.96 16.59 8.28
N ILE A 58 -2.75 16.92 7.27
CA ILE A 58 -2.75 18.26 6.66
C ILE A 58 -3.58 19.17 7.55
N GLY A 59 -2.92 19.78 8.54
CA GLY A 59 -3.54 20.68 9.51
C GLY A 59 -4.46 19.96 10.50
N ALA A 60 -5.51 20.65 10.97
CA ALA A 60 -6.49 20.12 11.93
C ALA A 60 -7.57 19.23 11.28
N VAL A 61 -7.42 18.89 9.99
CA VAL A 61 -8.41 18.09 9.26
C VAL A 61 -8.17 16.62 9.57
N VAL A 62 -9.11 16.03 10.28
CA VAL A 62 -9.14 14.58 10.48
C VAL A 62 -9.62 13.94 9.18
N ILE A 63 -8.69 13.34 8.45
CA ILE A 63 -9.01 12.59 7.23
C ILE A 63 -9.45 11.18 7.66
N PRO A 64 -10.65 10.71 7.26
CA PRO A 64 -11.12 9.39 7.65
C PRO A 64 -10.25 8.30 7.00
N THR A 65 -10.06 7.21 7.73
CA THR A 65 -9.51 5.96 7.19
C THR A 65 -10.42 5.46 6.07
N ILE A 66 -9.81 5.02 4.97
CA ILE A 66 -10.54 4.38 3.87
C ILE A 66 -10.44 2.87 4.07
N THR A 67 -11.58 2.20 4.20
CA THR A 67 -11.63 0.75 4.41
C THR A 67 -12.09 0.06 3.13
N SER A 68 -11.28 -0.89 2.66
CA SER A 68 -11.57 -1.73 1.51
C SER A 68 -11.68 -3.19 1.98
N GLU A 69 -12.82 -3.81 1.70
CA GLU A 69 -13.10 -5.21 1.99
C GLU A 69 -13.22 -5.95 0.66
N CYS A 70 -12.45 -7.03 0.50
CA CYS A 70 -12.49 -7.88 -0.68
C CYS A 70 -12.74 -9.32 -0.30
N ASN A 71 -13.61 -9.99 -1.05
CA ASN A 71 -13.95 -11.39 -0.85
C ASN A 71 -13.67 -12.19 -2.12
N TRP A 72 -13.11 -13.39 -1.94
CA TRP A 72 -12.83 -14.34 -3.00
C TRP A 72 -13.31 -15.72 -2.60
N PHE A 73 -13.95 -16.43 -3.55
CA PHE A 73 -14.50 -17.75 -3.30
C PHE A 73 -14.34 -18.66 -4.52
N TYR A 74 -13.83 -19.86 -4.27
CA TYR A 74 -13.69 -20.92 -5.25
C TYR A 74 -14.60 -22.11 -4.92
N ASP A 75 -15.48 -22.43 -5.86
CA ASP A 75 -16.34 -23.62 -5.84
C ASP A 75 -15.76 -24.71 -6.75
N PRO A 76 -15.23 -25.83 -6.18
CA PRO A 76 -14.66 -26.92 -6.96
C PRO A 76 -15.70 -27.71 -7.76
N ARG A 77 -17.00 -27.52 -7.51
CA ARG A 77 -18.08 -28.22 -8.21
C ARG A 77 -18.35 -27.64 -9.59
N ILE A 78 -17.81 -26.46 -9.90
CA ILE A 78 -17.97 -25.78 -11.18
C ILE A 78 -16.70 -26.06 -12.02
N PRO A 79 -16.75 -26.99 -13.00
CA PRO A 79 -15.56 -27.37 -13.76
C PRO A 79 -14.99 -26.17 -14.52
N GLY A 80 -13.67 -25.97 -14.43
CA GLY A 80 -12.99 -24.86 -15.11
C GLY A 80 -13.26 -23.48 -14.51
N TYR A 81 -13.97 -23.40 -13.37
CA TYR A 81 -14.19 -22.13 -12.69
C TYR A 81 -12.88 -21.63 -12.08
N ASN A 82 -12.32 -20.60 -12.69
CA ASN A 82 -11.27 -19.79 -12.09
C ASN A 82 -11.93 -18.45 -11.69
N PRO A 83 -12.38 -18.31 -10.43
CA PRO A 83 -13.00 -17.07 -9.98
C PRO A 83 -12.07 -15.89 -10.30
N PRO A 84 -12.61 -14.76 -10.79
CA PRO A 84 -11.82 -13.54 -10.95
C PRO A 84 -11.17 -13.15 -9.61
N PRO A 85 -10.15 -12.27 -9.61
CA PRO A 85 -9.66 -11.66 -8.38
C PRO A 85 -10.84 -11.14 -7.53
N GLY A 86 -10.70 -11.19 -6.20
CA GLY A 86 -11.80 -10.95 -5.27
C GLY A 86 -12.53 -9.64 -5.55
N THR A 87 -13.86 -9.65 -5.37
CA THR A 87 -14.66 -8.43 -5.49
C THR A 87 -14.43 -7.56 -4.27
N CYS A 88 -14.07 -6.30 -4.48
CA CYS A 88 -13.90 -5.32 -3.40
C CYS A 88 -15.13 -4.39 -3.30
N ASN A 89 -15.49 -3.97 -2.09
CA ASN A 89 -16.53 -2.96 -1.87
C ASN A 89 -16.11 -1.56 -2.38
N ASP A 90 -14.82 -1.27 -2.32
CA ASP A 90 -14.18 -0.09 -2.87
C ASP A 90 -13.63 -0.40 -4.27
N THR A 91 -14.26 0.16 -5.29
CA THR A 91 -13.87 -0.03 -6.70
C THR A 91 -12.55 0.65 -7.06
N SER A 92 -12.05 1.56 -6.22
CA SER A 92 -10.75 2.21 -6.43
C SER A 92 -9.59 1.35 -5.94
N PHE A 93 -9.86 0.34 -5.11
CA PHE A 93 -8.87 -0.55 -4.50
C PHE A 93 -8.73 -1.85 -5.29
N GLY A 94 -7.50 -2.32 -5.40
CA GLY A 94 -7.20 -3.65 -5.90
C GLY A 94 -5.86 -4.16 -5.37
N TYR A 95 -5.63 -5.45 -5.60
CA TYR A 95 -4.47 -6.15 -5.08
C TYR A 95 -3.98 -7.24 -6.02
N ASP A 96 -2.66 -7.43 -6.04
CA ASP A 96 -1.99 -8.55 -6.69
C ASP A 96 -1.42 -9.48 -5.62
N TRP A 97 -2.06 -10.64 -5.45
CA TRP A 97 -1.61 -11.71 -4.58
C TRP A 97 -1.40 -12.97 -5.41
N PRO A 98 -0.15 -13.41 -5.65
CA PRO A 98 0.09 -14.66 -6.33
C PRO A 98 -0.36 -15.86 -5.49
N ASN A 99 -1.53 -16.40 -5.84
CA ASN A 99 -2.02 -17.75 -5.53
C ASN A 99 -2.48 -18.11 -4.11
N GLY A 100 -2.67 -17.18 -3.16
CA GLY A 100 -3.20 -17.53 -1.83
C GLY A 100 -2.47 -18.68 -1.13
N GLY A 101 -1.22 -18.93 -1.57
CA GLY A 101 -0.40 -20.04 -1.13
C GLY A 101 0.10 -19.79 0.29
N THR A 102 0.37 -20.87 1.00
CA THR A 102 0.94 -20.79 2.35
C THR A 102 2.38 -20.32 2.30
N GLY A 103 2.82 -19.57 3.29
CA GLY A 103 4.19 -19.11 3.44
C GLY A 103 4.37 -17.63 3.07
N VAL A 104 5.61 -17.26 2.78
CA VAL A 104 6.00 -15.87 2.58
C VAL A 104 5.93 -15.50 1.10
N THR A 105 5.21 -14.44 0.78
CA THR A 105 5.06 -13.92 -0.59
C THR A 105 5.02 -12.39 -0.60
N ASN A 106 5.09 -11.78 -1.78
CA ASN A 106 4.82 -10.35 -1.92
C ASN A 106 3.34 -10.13 -2.23
N ILE A 107 2.78 -9.10 -1.61
CA ILE A 107 1.48 -8.53 -1.96
C ILE A 107 1.70 -7.10 -2.46
N THR A 108 1.08 -6.79 -3.59
CA THR A 108 1.02 -5.41 -4.10
C THR A 108 -0.40 -4.91 -3.96
N LEU A 109 -0.56 -3.73 -3.38
CA LEU A 109 -1.83 -3.02 -3.24
C LEU A 109 -1.80 -1.79 -4.13
N HIS A 110 -2.93 -1.46 -4.73
CA HIS A 110 -3.12 -0.24 -5.49
C HIS A 110 -4.48 0.37 -5.15
N GLN A 111 -4.53 1.70 -5.01
CA GLN A 111 -5.76 2.43 -4.77
C GLN A 111 -5.72 3.81 -5.43
N THR A 112 -6.87 4.31 -5.88
CA THR A 112 -7.00 5.73 -6.23
C THR A 112 -7.67 6.46 -5.08
N VAL A 113 -6.92 7.31 -4.38
CA VAL A 113 -7.40 8.11 -3.24
C VAL A 113 -7.57 9.57 -3.65
N LYS A 114 -8.36 10.32 -2.88
CA LYS A 114 -8.45 11.76 -3.08
C LYS A 114 -7.30 12.45 -2.37
N ASP A 115 -6.79 13.50 -3.00
CA ASP A 115 -5.81 14.40 -2.41
C ASP A 115 -6.42 15.00 -1.13
N PRO A 116 -5.77 14.86 0.03
CA PRO A 116 -6.33 15.33 1.29
C PRO A 116 -6.33 16.87 1.43
N GLU A 117 -5.53 17.61 0.65
CA GLU A 117 -5.55 19.09 0.62
C GLU A 117 -6.72 19.63 -0.21
N ASP A 118 -6.88 19.08 -1.42
CA ASP A 118 -7.83 19.59 -2.42
C ASP A 118 -9.19 18.87 -2.30
N GLY A 119 -9.20 17.59 -1.92
CA GLY A 119 -10.39 16.73 -1.89
C GLY A 119 -10.98 16.42 -3.27
N THR A 120 -10.50 17.07 -4.34
CA THR A 120 -10.99 16.87 -5.71
C THR A 120 -9.99 16.14 -6.61
N LYS A 121 -8.68 16.36 -6.43
CA LYS A 121 -7.64 15.69 -7.19
C LYS A 121 -7.57 14.20 -6.80
N ALA A 122 -7.55 13.32 -7.80
CA ALA A 122 -7.35 11.90 -7.58
C ALA A 122 -5.86 11.55 -7.68
N VAL A 123 -5.37 10.73 -6.76
CA VAL A 123 -3.98 10.30 -6.66
C VAL A 123 -3.95 8.77 -6.68
N ALA A 124 -3.24 8.20 -7.63
CA ALA A 124 -2.98 6.77 -7.66
C ALA A 124 -1.85 6.46 -6.68
N VAL A 125 -2.09 5.53 -5.76
CA VAL A 125 -1.09 5.05 -4.81
C VAL A 125 -0.89 3.56 -4.94
N THR A 126 0.36 3.13 -4.83
CA THR A 126 0.76 1.71 -4.93
C THR A 126 1.78 1.38 -3.85
N GLY A 127 1.73 0.15 -3.34
CA GLY A 127 2.69 -0.33 -2.37
C GLY A 127 2.89 -1.82 -2.48
N THR A 128 4.09 -2.30 -2.18
CA THR A 128 4.41 -3.73 -2.13
C THR A 128 5.05 -4.06 -0.80
N SER A 129 4.59 -5.13 -0.16
CA SER A 129 5.19 -5.64 1.07
C SER A 129 5.25 -7.16 1.07
N GLN A 130 6.14 -7.70 1.89
CA GLN A 130 6.24 -9.14 2.11
C GLN A 130 5.24 -9.55 3.20
N ILE A 131 4.37 -10.52 2.88
CA ILE A 131 3.34 -11.02 3.77
C ILE A 131 3.54 -12.53 4.00
N GLU A 132 3.39 -12.96 5.25
CA GLU A 132 3.46 -14.38 5.62
C GLU A 132 2.07 -14.93 5.91
N TYR A 133 1.59 -15.81 5.04
CA TYR A 133 0.29 -16.46 5.17
C TYR A 133 0.41 -17.81 5.87
N ARG A 134 0.00 -17.83 7.14
CA ARG A 134 0.13 -19.00 8.01
C ARG A 134 -1.18 -19.75 8.11
N CYS A 135 -1.11 -21.07 7.95
CA CYS A 135 -2.27 -21.96 8.06
C CYS A 135 -2.17 -22.86 9.29
N GLY A 136 -3.30 -23.39 9.72
CA GLY A 136 -3.37 -24.25 10.91
C GLY A 136 -3.41 -23.45 12.21
N LEU A 137 -3.83 -22.17 12.14
CA LEU A 137 -3.95 -21.28 13.31
C LEU A 137 -5.11 -21.67 14.26
N ASN A 138 -5.88 -22.72 13.92
CA ASN A 138 -6.97 -23.32 14.71
C ASN A 138 -7.15 -24.80 14.33
N ALA A 139 -8.14 -25.48 14.93
CA ALA A 139 -8.58 -26.81 14.49
C ALA A 139 -9.17 -26.74 13.07
N GLY A 140 -8.32 -26.82 12.04
CA GLY A 140 -8.75 -26.76 10.65
C GLY A 140 -7.68 -26.32 9.67
N ARG A 141 -8.18 -25.94 8.49
CA ARG A 141 -7.42 -25.55 7.30
C ARG A 141 -7.56 -24.04 7.04
N THR A 142 -7.70 -23.27 8.11
CA THR A 142 -7.82 -21.82 8.11
C THR A 142 -6.42 -21.21 8.11
N CYS A 143 -6.29 -20.09 7.41
CA CYS A 143 -5.07 -19.34 7.25
C CYS A 143 -5.32 -17.87 7.54
N ALA A 144 -4.30 -17.17 8.02
CA ALA A 144 -4.34 -15.73 8.18
C ALA A 144 -2.96 -15.09 7.96
N ALA A 145 -3.00 -13.82 7.61
CA ALA A 145 -1.84 -12.93 7.59
C ALA A 145 -2.25 -11.51 7.92
N SER A 146 -1.27 -10.72 8.35
CA SER A 146 -1.40 -9.28 8.48
C SER A 146 -0.07 -8.62 8.12
N VAL A 147 -0.12 -7.45 7.50
CA VAL A 147 1.08 -6.67 7.15
C VAL A 147 0.73 -5.19 7.02
N VAL A 148 1.67 -4.31 7.30
CA VAL A 148 1.58 -2.90 6.91
C VAL A 148 2.25 -2.71 5.57
N VAL A 149 1.54 -2.10 4.62
CA VAL A 149 2.04 -1.79 3.28
C VAL A 149 2.18 -0.28 3.14
N GLU A 150 3.40 0.20 2.96
CA GLU A 150 3.64 1.61 2.63
C GLU A 150 3.12 1.92 1.23
N ALA A 151 2.34 2.99 1.11
CA ALA A 151 1.76 3.45 -0.13
C ALA A 151 2.57 4.62 -0.67
N PHE A 152 2.94 4.58 -1.93
CA PHE A 152 3.66 5.65 -2.61
C PHE A 152 2.81 6.17 -3.76
N GLU A 153 2.84 7.48 -3.99
CA GLU A 153 2.23 8.07 -5.18
C GLU A 153 2.88 7.43 -6.43
N GLY A 154 2.04 6.84 -7.27
CA GLY A 154 2.49 6.28 -8.54
C GLY A 154 2.95 7.41 -9.45
N SER A 155 4.12 7.27 -10.06
CA SER A 155 4.48 8.14 -11.19
C SER A 155 3.54 7.81 -12.35
N GLY A 156 2.54 8.65 -12.57
CA GLY A 156 1.72 8.63 -13.78
C GLY A 156 2.52 8.82 -15.05
#